data_AF-A0A2N2FC91-F1
#
_entry.id   AF-A0A2N2FC91-F1
#
_cell.length_a   1.000
_cell.length_b   1.000
_cell.length_c   1.000
_cell.angle_alpha   90.00
_cell.angle_beta   90.00
_cell.angle_gamma   90.00
#
_symmetry.space_group_name_H-M   'P 1'
#
loop_
_entity.id
_entity.type
_entity.pdbx_description
1 polymer ?
#
loop_
_entity_poly.entity_id
_entity_poly.type
_entity_poly.pdbx_seq_one_letter_code
_entity_poly.pdbx_strand_id
1 'polypeptide(L)'
;MKNSVEIILYGDSSKLERVLGRAGRSVKTFGSTARAEFNRIKNAASSLEGKLASLGISLGAIAIIKQSAQLDQSLTRIGQTAGEGKAKVAGLRAELWRMSAETGEKIENLQQGFNSAVQAGLNFKEALPVIDAVNKAAAVSGASADSLTASLTVMSSVFGFDLSKPKEAERLLDKMRVAGKVGSAEMEHLANEFPRIGFSAKRAGMNVDQTLGFLETLSQAEKNSERRATLAASWLRLFTTPGYMKKATAATGVRFFDSKGTRRDAMTVFEDIKTKYDKLKTDAQRQSFIGKFLEGADTETITASVALLQGNFLKKGREFTKAIENSSGTIAK
;
A
#
# COMPACT_ATOMS: atom_id res chain seq x y z
N MET A 1 30.25 28.72 59.14
CA MET A 1 28.85 28.38 59.50
C MET A 1 28.01 28.52 58.23
N LYS A 2 27.45 27.44 57.70
CA LYS A 2 26.55 27.46 56.53
C LYS A 2 25.14 27.23 57.03
N ASN A 3 24.26 28.22 56.86
CA ASN A 3 22.85 28.07 57.15
C ASN A 3 22.17 27.45 55.91
N SER A 4 21.44 26.35 56.10
CA SER A 4 20.56 25.76 55.10
C SER A 4 19.11 25.98 55.51
N VAL A 5 18.27 26.40 54.56
CA VAL A 5 16.82 26.48 54.73
C VAL A 5 16.21 25.17 54.21
N GLU A 6 15.47 24.48 55.06
CA GLU A 6 14.72 23.27 54.73
C GLU A 6 13.25 23.63 54.53
N ILE A 7 12.67 23.28 53.37
CA ILE A 7 11.24 23.47 53.09
C ILE A 7 10.55 22.12 53.25
N ILE A 8 9.73 21.99 54.30
CA ILE A 8 8.91 20.81 54.56
C ILE A 8 7.50 21.07 54.03
N LEU A 9 7.08 20.31 53.02
CA LEU A 9 5.71 20.32 52.49
C LEU A 9 4.87 19.28 53.24
N TYR A 10 3.81 19.73 53.92
CA TYR A 10 2.83 18.83 54.53
C TYR A 10 1.78 18.41 53.50
N GLY A 11 1.76 17.12 53.15
CA GLY A 11 0.72 16.48 52.35
C GLY A 11 0.13 15.29 53.10
N ASP A 12 -1.19 15.14 53.05
CA ASP A 12 -1.95 14.05 53.69
C ASP A 12 -1.52 12.67 53.15
N SER A 13 -0.60 12.01 53.86
CA SER A 13 -0.04 10.70 53.54
C SER A 13 -1.11 9.60 53.51
N SER A 14 -2.25 9.80 54.18
CA SER A 14 -3.33 8.82 54.22
C SER A 14 -4.00 8.63 52.86
N LYS A 15 -3.99 9.64 51.98
CA LYS A 15 -4.50 9.52 50.60
C LYS A 15 -3.49 8.80 49.70
N LEU A 16 -2.20 9.10 49.85
CA LEU A 16 -1.13 8.47 49.08
C LEU A 16 -1.01 6.98 49.39
N GLU A 17 -1.05 6.58 50.67
CA GLU A 17 -1.03 5.17 51.08
C GLU A 17 -2.27 4.41 50.62
N ARG A 18 -3.45 5.04 50.63
CA ARG A 18 -4.68 4.43 50.10
C ARG A 18 -4.61 4.22 48.58
N VAL A 19 -4.01 5.14 47.84
CA VAL A 19 -3.83 5.03 46.38
C VAL A 19 -2.77 3.98 46.06
N LEU A 20 -1.62 3.99 46.72
CA LEU A 20 -0.55 3.00 46.55
C LEU A 20 -1.00 1.59 46.98
N GLY A 21 -1.77 1.47 48.06
CA GLY A 21 -2.33 0.20 48.52
C GLY A 21 -3.46 -0.35 47.63
N ARG A 22 -4.18 0.51 46.89
CA ARG A 22 -5.14 0.08 45.85
C ARG A 22 -4.42 -0.33 44.57
N ALA A 23 -3.40 0.43 44.15
CA ALA A 23 -2.56 0.10 43.00
C ALA A 23 -1.81 -1.23 43.18
N GLY A 24 -1.18 -1.45 44.34
CA GLY A 24 -0.46 -2.71 44.64
C GLY A 24 -1.35 -3.96 44.64
N ARG A 25 -2.60 -3.84 45.12
CA ARG A 25 -3.58 -4.94 45.07
C ARG A 25 -4.04 -5.21 43.63
N SER A 26 -4.30 -4.17 42.85
CA SER A 26 -4.71 -4.30 41.45
C SER A 26 -3.62 -4.98 40.60
N VAL A 27 -2.35 -4.60 40.78
CA VAL A 27 -1.20 -5.24 40.11
C VAL A 27 -1.03 -6.71 40.53
N LYS A 28 -1.20 -7.02 41.82
CA LYS A 28 -1.11 -8.41 42.31
C LYS A 28 -2.24 -9.29 41.77
N THR A 29 -3.46 -8.78 41.70
CA THR A 29 -4.62 -9.48 41.11
C THR A 29 -4.45 -9.66 39.60
N PHE A 30 -3.99 -8.65 38.88
CA PHE A 30 -3.69 -8.78 37.45
C PHE A 30 -2.61 -9.84 37.20
N GLY A 31 -1.53 -9.82 37.99
CA GLY A 31 -0.46 -10.80 37.89
C GLY A 31 -0.91 -12.23 38.21
N SER A 32 -1.80 -12.44 39.18
CA SER A 32 -2.32 -13.76 39.50
C SER A 32 -3.34 -14.26 38.46
N THR A 33 -4.19 -13.39 37.93
CA THR A 33 -5.12 -13.72 36.82
C THR A 33 -4.36 -14.04 35.54
N ALA A 34 -3.36 -13.23 35.17
CA ALA A 34 -2.52 -13.49 34.00
C ALA A 34 -1.76 -14.82 34.12
N ARG A 35 -1.23 -15.15 35.32
CA ARG A 35 -0.59 -16.45 35.58
C ARG A 35 -1.58 -17.62 35.52
N ALA A 36 -2.80 -17.44 36.02
CA ALA A 36 -3.83 -18.47 35.98
C ALA A 36 -4.27 -18.78 34.53
N GLU A 37 -4.50 -17.74 33.71
CA GLU A 37 -4.80 -17.90 32.29
C GLU A 37 -3.63 -18.50 31.51
N PHE A 38 -2.41 -18.05 31.77
CA PHE A 38 -1.20 -18.63 31.17
C PHE A 38 -1.04 -20.12 31.51
N ASN A 39 -1.28 -20.50 32.76
CA ASN A 39 -1.21 -21.90 33.18
C ASN A 39 -2.33 -22.75 32.57
N ARG A 40 -3.53 -22.19 32.36
CA ARG A 40 -4.62 -22.88 31.65
C ARG A 40 -4.26 -23.13 30.18
N ILE A 41 -3.72 -22.13 29.50
CA ILE A 41 -3.26 -22.25 28.11
C ILE A 41 -2.11 -23.27 28.02
N LYS A 42 -1.13 -23.20 28.93
CA LYS A 42 -0.02 -24.15 28.99
C LYS A 42 -0.49 -25.59 29.24
N ASN A 43 -1.47 -25.79 30.13
CA ASN A 43 -2.02 -27.12 30.43
C ASN A 43 -2.92 -27.64 29.29
N ALA A 44 -3.62 -26.77 28.59
CA ALA A 44 -4.37 -27.13 27.38
C ALA A 44 -3.40 -27.53 26.24
N ALA A 45 -2.30 -26.80 26.07
CA ALA A 45 -1.26 -27.12 25.10
C ALA A 45 -0.54 -28.44 25.45
N SER A 46 -0.18 -28.66 26.72
CA SER A 46 0.51 -29.88 27.15
C SER A 46 -0.38 -31.13 27.15
N SER A 47 -1.68 -30.98 27.42
CA SER A 47 -2.64 -32.09 27.31
C SER A 47 -2.95 -32.48 25.86
N LEU A 48 -2.89 -31.52 24.93
CA LEU A 48 -2.89 -31.79 23.49
C LEU A 48 -1.59 -32.48 23.06
N GLU A 49 -0.43 -31.98 23.50
CA GLU A 49 0.88 -32.58 23.22
C GLU A 49 0.96 -34.04 23.73
N GLY A 50 0.46 -34.31 24.96
CA GLY A 50 0.44 -35.66 25.54
C GLY A 50 -0.49 -36.65 24.83
N LYS A 51 -1.66 -36.20 24.35
CA LYS A 51 -2.60 -37.05 23.57
C LYS A 51 -2.13 -37.29 22.12
N LEU A 52 -1.28 -36.42 21.59
CA LEU A 52 -0.81 -36.49 20.21
C LEU A 52 0.55 -37.21 20.12
N ALA A 53 1.39 -37.10 21.15
CA ALA A 53 2.57 -37.93 21.33
C ALA A 53 2.23 -39.43 21.41
N SER A 54 1.10 -39.80 22.04
CA SER A 54 0.62 -41.19 22.05
C SER A 54 0.19 -41.73 20.68
N LEU A 55 0.03 -40.85 19.68
CA LEU A 55 -0.24 -41.19 18.29
C LEU A 55 1.01 -41.08 17.40
N GLY A 56 2.18 -40.76 17.98
CA GLY A 56 3.42 -40.54 17.22
C GLY A 56 3.45 -39.25 16.40
N ILE A 57 2.51 -38.33 16.62
CA ILE A 57 2.36 -37.09 15.85
C ILE A 57 3.09 -35.96 16.59
N SER A 58 4.09 -35.36 15.94
CA SER A 58 4.82 -34.21 16.49
C SER A 58 4.03 -32.90 16.38
N LEU A 59 4.37 -31.91 17.22
CA LEU A 59 3.77 -30.56 17.17
C LEU A 59 3.90 -29.91 15.77
N GLY A 60 5.01 -30.14 15.08
CA GLY A 60 5.22 -29.68 13.70
C GLY A 60 4.24 -30.33 12.71
N ALA A 61 3.98 -31.63 12.85
CA ALA A 61 3.01 -32.33 12.01
C ALA A 61 1.58 -31.82 12.22
N ILE A 62 1.18 -31.48 13.46
CA ILE A 62 -0.14 -30.90 13.75
C ILE A 62 -0.30 -29.52 13.11
N ALA A 63 0.74 -28.68 13.18
CA ALA A 63 0.72 -27.36 12.56
C ALA A 63 0.53 -27.47 11.03
N ILE A 64 1.24 -28.40 10.39
CA ILE A 64 1.13 -28.69 8.95
C ILE A 64 -0.28 -29.19 8.58
N ILE A 65 -0.83 -30.14 9.35
CA ILE A 65 -2.18 -30.67 9.13
C ILE A 65 -3.21 -29.54 9.25
N LYS A 66 -3.10 -28.69 10.28
CA LYS A 66 -4.00 -27.56 10.49
C LYS A 66 -3.92 -26.54 9.35
N GLN A 67 -2.71 -26.18 8.93
CA GLN A 67 -2.48 -25.27 7.80
C GLN A 67 -3.06 -25.84 6.50
N SER A 68 -2.84 -27.12 6.23
CA SER A 68 -3.41 -27.80 5.06
C SER A 68 -4.94 -27.81 5.08
N ALA A 69 -5.55 -28.10 6.23
CA ALA A 69 -7.00 -28.10 6.38
C ALA A 69 -7.60 -26.69 6.21
N GLN A 70 -6.91 -25.66 6.72
CA GLN A 70 -7.31 -24.26 6.53
C GLN A 70 -7.23 -23.85 5.06
N LEU A 71 -6.17 -24.25 4.35
CA LEU A 71 -6.06 -24.04 2.91
C LEU A 71 -7.20 -24.73 2.16
N ASP A 72 -7.47 -26.02 2.44
CA ASP A 72 -8.57 -26.77 1.80
C ASP A 72 -9.93 -26.12 2.04
N GLN A 73 -10.19 -25.65 3.27
CA GLN A 73 -11.41 -24.93 3.60
C GLN A 73 -11.52 -23.62 2.81
N SER A 74 -10.43 -22.86 2.71
CA SER A 74 -10.39 -21.59 1.97
C SER A 74 -10.63 -21.80 0.48
N LEU A 75 -9.92 -22.75 -0.14
CA LEU A 75 -10.08 -23.07 -1.56
C LEU A 75 -11.47 -23.63 -1.88
N THR A 76 -12.05 -24.43 -0.98
CA THR A 76 -13.43 -24.91 -1.12
C THR A 76 -14.42 -23.74 -1.10
N ARG A 77 -14.24 -22.76 -0.21
CA ARG A 77 -15.08 -21.55 -0.17
C ARG A 77 -14.94 -20.73 -1.45
N ILE A 78 -13.72 -20.54 -1.95
CA ILE A 78 -13.46 -19.84 -3.22
C ILE A 78 -14.18 -20.56 -4.37
N GLY A 79 -14.06 -21.88 -4.44
CA GLY A 79 -14.77 -22.70 -5.41
C GLY A 79 -16.29 -22.53 -5.33
N GLN A 80 -16.86 -22.57 -4.12
CA GLN A 80 -18.30 -22.35 -3.91
C GLN A 80 -18.75 -20.96 -4.37
N THR A 81 -18.03 -19.90 -4.00
CA THR A 81 -18.32 -18.52 -4.42
C THR A 81 -18.26 -18.37 -5.94
N ALA A 82 -17.31 -19.04 -6.59
CA ALA A 82 -17.14 -19.01 -8.04
C ALA A 82 -18.05 -20.00 -8.80
N GLY A 83 -18.87 -20.80 -8.11
CA GLY A 83 -19.69 -21.84 -8.72
C GLY A 83 -18.90 -23.02 -9.29
N GLU A 84 -17.69 -23.26 -8.80
CA GLU A 84 -16.75 -24.25 -9.31
C GLU A 84 -16.78 -25.58 -8.54
N GLY A 85 -16.58 -26.68 -9.26
CA GLY A 85 -16.59 -28.04 -8.71
C GLY A 85 -15.30 -28.45 -7.99
N LYS A 86 -15.39 -29.51 -7.18
CA LYS A 86 -14.27 -30.06 -6.39
C LYS A 86 -13.00 -30.36 -7.21
N ALA A 87 -13.14 -30.83 -8.45
CA ALA A 87 -12.01 -31.12 -9.32
C ALA A 87 -11.18 -29.87 -9.67
N LYS A 88 -11.86 -28.75 -9.97
CA LYS A 88 -11.18 -27.47 -10.24
C LYS A 88 -10.51 -26.90 -8.99
N VAL A 89 -11.13 -27.06 -7.82
CA VAL A 89 -10.54 -26.67 -6.54
C VAL A 89 -9.27 -27.48 -6.25
N ALA A 90 -9.27 -28.79 -6.51
CA ALA A 90 -8.08 -29.63 -6.37
C ALA A 90 -6.96 -29.22 -7.36
N GLY A 91 -7.31 -28.91 -8.60
CA GLY A 91 -6.37 -28.37 -9.59
C GLY A 91 -5.77 -27.04 -9.16
N LEU A 92 -6.59 -26.12 -8.64
CA LEU A 92 -6.12 -24.86 -8.08
C LEU A 92 -5.12 -25.09 -6.93
N ARG A 93 -5.42 -26.00 -6.00
CA ARG A 93 -4.48 -26.35 -4.93
C ARG A 93 -3.11 -26.77 -5.50
N ALA A 94 -3.10 -27.67 -6.49
CA ALA A 94 -1.87 -28.15 -7.11
C ALA A 94 -1.07 -27.00 -7.76
N GLU A 95 -1.74 -26.09 -8.47
CA GLU A 95 -1.11 -24.93 -9.07
C GLU A 95 -0.49 -23.98 -8.04
N LEU A 96 -1.19 -23.70 -6.93
CA LEU A 96 -0.64 -22.85 -5.87
C LEU A 96 0.60 -23.47 -5.21
N TRP A 97 0.63 -24.79 -5.03
CA TRP A 97 1.82 -25.50 -4.55
C TRP A 97 2.97 -25.47 -5.57
N ARG A 98 2.68 -25.66 -6.86
CA ARG A 98 3.68 -25.51 -7.94
C ARG A 98 4.30 -24.13 -7.90
N MET A 99 3.47 -23.09 -7.91
CA MET A 99 3.89 -21.68 -7.87
C MET A 99 4.74 -21.38 -6.63
N SER A 100 4.31 -21.82 -5.44
CA SER A 100 5.07 -21.65 -4.20
C SER A 100 6.42 -22.35 -4.24
N ALA A 101 6.50 -23.55 -4.80
CA ALA A 101 7.75 -24.29 -4.95
C ALA A 101 8.71 -23.62 -5.94
N GLU A 102 8.20 -22.97 -6.99
CA GLU A 102 9.02 -22.29 -8.00
C GLU A 102 9.68 -21.01 -7.49
N THR A 103 9.01 -20.25 -6.62
CA THR A 103 9.43 -18.88 -6.26
C THR A 103 9.72 -18.70 -4.77
N GLY A 104 9.30 -19.65 -3.93
CA GLY A 104 9.34 -19.51 -2.47
C GLY A 104 8.22 -18.63 -1.91
N GLU A 105 7.27 -18.17 -2.73
CA GLU A 105 6.12 -17.40 -2.23
C GLU A 105 5.25 -18.22 -1.29
N LYS A 106 4.64 -17.53 -0.32
CA LYS A 106 3.73 -18.18 0.63
C LYS A 106 2.44 -18.56 -0.08
N ILE A 107 2.00 -19.80 0.12
CA ILE A 107 0.75 -20.31 -0.48
C ILE A 107 -0.44 -19.45 -0.06
N GLU A 108 -0.44 -18.94 1.17
CA GLU A 108 -1.48 -18.05 1.66
C GLU A 108 -1.56 -16.76 0.83
N ASN A 109 -0.41 -16.17 0.46
CA ASN A 109 -0.38 -14.96 -0.38
C ASN A 109 -0.91 -15.26 -1.78
N LEU A 110 -0.49 -16.38 -2.37
CA LEU A 110 -0.94 -16.82 -3.70
C LEU A 110 -2.45 -17.12 -3.71
N GLN A 111 -2.94 -17.80 -2.67
CA GLN A 111 -4.36 -18.08 -2.46
C GLN A 111 -5.18 -16.80 -2.27
N GLN A 112 -4.66 -15.83 -1.52
CA GLN A 112 -5.34 -14.55 -1.29
C GLN A 112 -5.37 -13.72 -2.57
N GLY A 113 -4.26 -13.64 -3.30
CA GLY A 113 -4.20 -13.05 -4.63
C GLY A 113 -5.22 -13.69 -5.57
N PHE A 114 -5.25 -15.01 -5.66
CA PHE A 114 -6.22 -15.74 -6.50
C PHE A 114 -7.66 -15.37 -6.15
N ASN A 115 -8.00 -15.36 -4.86
CA ASN A 115 -9.32 -14.95 -4.40
C ASN A 115 -9.64 -13.49 -4.75
N SER A 116 -8.66 -12.58 -4.69
CA SER A 116 -8.83 -11.18 -5.09
C SER A 116 -9.09 -11.04 -6.60
N ALA A 117 -8.41 -11.83 -7.44
CA ALA A 117 -8.68 -11.88 -8.88
C ALA A 117 -10.09 -12.41 -9.17
N VAL A 118 -10.52 -13.47 -8.50
CA VAL A 118 -11.89 -14.00 -8.63
C VAL A 118 -12.95 -12.98 -8.18
N GLN A 119 -12.72 -12.29 -7.06
CA GLN A 119 -13.60 -11.21 -6.59
C GLN A 119 -13.65 -10.01 -7.54
N ALA A 120 -12.59 -9.79 -8.32
CA ALA A 120 -12.57 -8.79 -9.39
C ALA A 120 -13.32 -9.24 -10.65
N GLY A 121 -13.94 -10.42 -10.65
CA GLY A 121 -14.82 -10.93 -11.71
C GLY A 121 -14.17 -11.95 -12.64
N LEU A 122 -12.91 -12.33 -12.42
CA LEU A 122 -12.24 -13.35 -13.23
C LEU A 122 -12.75 -14.76 -12.86
N ASN A 123 -12.95 -15.61 -13.86
CA ASN A 123 -13.16 -17.03 -13.58
C ASN A 123 -11.82 -17.73 -13.29
N PHE A 124 -11.85 -19.00 -12.84
CA PHE A 124 -10.63 -19.73 -12.45
C PHE A 124 -9.59 -19.83 -13.57
N LYS A 125 -10.04 -19.98 -14.83
CA LYS A 125 -9.16 -20.10 -16.00
C LYS A 125 -8.44 -18.79 -16.31
N GLU A 126 -9.07 -17.66 -16.02
CA GLU A 126 -8.50 -16.32 -16.21
C GLU A 126 -7.65 -15.90 -15.02
N ALA A 127 -8.07 -16.24 -13.80
CA ALA A 127 -7.35 -15.88 -12.57
C ALA A 127 -6.02 -16.64 -12.42
N LEU A 128 -5.95 -17.91 -12.85
CA LEU A 128 -4.72 -18.72 -12.74
C LEU A 128 -3.51 -18.07 -13.45
N PRO A 129 -3.59 -17.69 -14.73
CA PRO A 129 -2.50 -16.97 -15.40
C PRO A 129 -2.12 -15.64 -14.74
N VAL A 130 -3.09 -14.91 -14.18
CA VAL A 130 -2.82 -13.66 -13.46
C VAL A 130 -1.96 -13.94 -12.22
N ILE A 131 -2.30 -14.96 -11.44
CA ILE A 131 -1.53 -15.32 -10.24
C ILE A 131 -0.18 -15.93 -10.57
N ASP A 132 -0.07 -16.66 -11.68
CA ASP A 132 1.23 -17.13 -12.17
C ASP A 132 2.17 -15.97 -12.51
N ALA A 133 1.66 -14.94 -13.20
CA ALA A 133 2.42 -13.73 -13.52
C ALA A 133 2.81 -12.96 -12.24
N VAL A 134 1.89 -12.84 -11.29
CA VAL A 134 2.14 -12.23 -9.98
C VAL A 134 3.21 -12.99 -9.21
N ASN A 135 3.17 -14.32 -9.22
CA ASN A 135 4.15 -15.17 -8.54
C ASN A 135 5.57 -14.93 -9.07
N LYS A 136 5.73 -14.84 -10.40
CA LYS A 136 7.01 -14.50 -11.04
C LYS A 136 7.48 -13.10 -10.68
N ALA A 137 6.57 -12.13 -10.70
CA ALA A 137 6.87 -10.76 -10.31
C ALA A 137 7.29 -10.66 -8.83
N ALA A 138 6.64 -11.39 -7.94
CA ALA A 138 7.00 -11.51 -6.52
C ALA A 138 8.43 -12.04 -6.37
N ALA A 139 8.78 -13.12 -7.09
CA ALA A 139 10.11 -13.74 -7.05
C ALA A 139 11.25 -12.76 -7.39
N VAL A 140 11.05 -11.88 -8.37
CA VAL A 140 12.10 -10.94 -8.85
C VAL A 140 12.09 -9.59 -8.15
N SER A 141 11.11 -9.32 -7.28
CA SER A 141 10.93 -8.03 -6.62
C SER A 141 10.90 -8.11 -5.09
N GLY A 142 10.62 -9.29 -4.52
CA GLY A 142 10.35 -9.47 -3.09
C GLY A 142 9.00 -8.91 -2.63
N ALA A 143 8.17 -8.42 -3.55
CA ALA A 143 6.80 -7.98 -3.25
C ALA A 143 5.88 -9.19 -3.04
N SER A 144 4.90 -9.05 -2.15
CA SER A 144 3.96 -10.15 -1.88
C SER A 144 3.00 -10.36 -3.05
N ALA A 145 2.62 -11.61 -3.29
CA ALA A 145 1.61 -11.91 -4.32
C ALA A 145 0.25 -11.22 -4.05
N ASP A 146 -0.12 -11.03 -2.78
CA ASP A 146 -1.37 -10.38 -2.41
C ASP A 146 -1.38 -8.88 -2.77
N SER A 147 -0.33 -8.14 -2.38
CA SER A 147 -0.21 -6.70 -2.68
C SER A 147 -0.17 -6.44 -4.19
N LEU A 148 0.60 -7.23 -4.94
CA LEU A 148 0.68 -7.16 -6.39
C LEU A 148 -0.69 -7.41 -7.05
N THR A 149 -1.40 -8.44 -6.60
CA THR A 149 -2.72 -8.74 -7.15
C THR A 149 -3.73 -7.64 -6.83
N ALA A 150 -3.74 -7.13 -5.59
CA ALA A 150 -4.60 -6.02 -5.19
C ALA A 150 -4.34 -4.75 -6.02
N SER A 151 -3.07 -4.45 -6.32
CA SER A 151 -2.71 -3.35 -7.22
C SER A 151 -3.23 -3.59 -8.65
N LEU A 152 -3.06 -4.79 -9.19
CA LEU A 152 -3.55 -5.16 -10.53
C LEU A 152 -5.07 -5.03 -10.65
N THR A 153 -5.83 -5.49 -9.65
CA THR A 153 -7.30 -5.39 -9.68
C THR A 153 -7.76 -3.93 -9.65
N VAL A 154 -7.08 -3.06 -8.88
CA VAL A 154 -7.35 -1.62 -8.91
C VAL A 154 -6.96 -1.00 -10.25
N MET A 155 -5.81 -1.35 -10.82
CA MET A 155 -5.41 -0.89 -12.16
C MET A 155 -6.47 -1.27 -13.20
N SER A 156 -6.92 -2.52 -13.19
CA SER A 156 -7.98 -3.05 -14.06
C SER A 156 -9.27 -2.26 -13.92
N SER A 157 -9.78 -2.13 -12.69
CA SER A 157 -11.05 -1.47 -12.40
C SER A 157 -11.03 0.04 -12.73
N VAL A 158 -9.97 0.75 -12.34
CA VAL A 158 -9.90 2.21 -12.48
C VAL A 158 -9.55 2.65 -13.90
N PHE A 159 -8.66 1.90 -14.57
CA PHE A 159 -8.12 2.29 -15.87
C PHE A 159 -8.66 1.45 -17.04
N GLY A 160 -9.49 0.44 -16.76
CA GLY A 160 -10.17 -0.37 -17.77
C GLY A 160 -9.30 -1.43 -18.43
N PHE A 161 -8.27 -1.93 -17.74
CA PHE A 161 -7.47 -3.05 -18.27
C PHE A 161 -8.19 -4.37 -18.06
N ASP A 162 -8.16 -5.22 -19.08
CA ASP A 162 -8.82 -6.52 -19.05
C ASP A 162 -7.79 -7.60 -18.71
N LEU A 163 -7.76 -8.01 -17.44
CA LEU A 163 -6.81 -9.01 -16.94
C LEU A 163 -7.05 -10.42 -17.48
N SER A 164 -8.20 -10.68 -18.13
CA SER A 164 -8.43 -11.95 -18.83
C SER A 164 -7.60 -12.06 -20.12
N LYS A 165 -7.12 -10.92 -20.65
CA LYS A 165 -6.33 -10.90 -21.87
C LYS A 165 -4.92 -11.47 -21.61
N PRO A 166 -4.41 -12.29 -22.54
CA PRO A 166 -3.05 -12.80 -22.45
C PRO A 166 -2.03 -11.67 -22.21
N LYS A 167 -1.14 -11.89 -21.23
CA LYS A 167 -0.03 -10.98 -20.87
C LYS A 167 -0.42 -9.62 -20.31
N GLU A 168 -1.71 -9.31 -20.13
CA GLU A 168 -2.09 -7.98 -19.63
C GLU A 168 -1.63 -7.78 -18.18
N ALA A 169 -1.78 -8.80 -17.34
CA ALA A 169 -1.21 -8.79 -15.98
C ALA A 169 0.32 -8.65 -16.00
N GLU A 170 1.02 -9.41 -16.87
CA GLU A 170 2.48 -9.33 -17.01
C GLU A 170 2.93 -7.92 -17.40
N ARG A 171 2.25 -7.30 -18.37
CA ARG A 171 2.54 -5.94 -18.85
C ARG A 171 2.40 -4.90 -17.75
N LEU A 172 1.37 -5.01 -16.90
CA LEU A 172 1.16 -4.10 -15.78
C LEU A 172 2.18 -4.32 -14.65
N LEU A 173 2.54 -5.57 -14.37
CA LEU A 173 3.59 -5.91 -13.40
C LEU A 173 4.98 -5.45 -13.88
N ASP A 174 5.28 -5.55 -15.17
CA ASP A 174 6.49 -5.00 -15.78
C ASP A 174 6.59 -3.48 -15.59
N LYS A 175 5.47 -2.77 -15.74
CA LYS A 175 5.40 -1.32 -15.47
C LYS A 175 5.77 -0.99 -14.04
N MET A 176 5.21 -1.71 -13.07
CA MET A 176 5.54 -1.53 -11.65
C MET A 176 7.00 -1.89 -11.36
N ARG A 177 7.50 -2.98 -11.96
CA ARG A 177 8.89 -3.41 -11.77
C ARG A 177 9.88 -2.39 -12.31
N VAL A 178 9.61 -1.83 -13.48
CA VAL A 178 10.42 -0.76 -14.09
C VAL A 178 10.32 0.52 -13.29
N ALA A 179 9.13 0.91 -12.82
CA ALA A 179 8.94 2.07 -11.95
C ALA A 179 9.88 1.99 -10.73
N GLY A 180 9.83 0.88 -9.99
CA GLY A 180 10.71 0.70 -8.83
C GLY A 180 12.20 0.55 -9.16
N LYS A 181 12.54 0.33 -10.44
CA LYS A 181 13.94 0.27 -10.90
C LYS A 181 14.50 1.64 -11.27
N VAL A 182 13.65 2.53 -11.81
CA VAL A 182 14.06 3.89 -12.23
C VAL A 182 13.93 4.90 -11.12
N GLY A 183 13.03 4.67 -10.16
CA GLY A 183 12.87 5.50 -8.98
C GLY A 183 13.51 4.88 -7.73
N SER A 184 12.99 5.26 -6.57
CA SER A 184 13.50 4.87 -5.24
C SER A 184 12.49 4.05 -4.43
N ALA A 185 11.24 3.91 -4.88
CA ALA A 185 10.26 3.09 -4.18
C ALA A 185 10.34 1.64 -4.68
N GLU A 186 10.44 0.70 -3.76
CA GLU A 186 10.37 -0.72 -4.12
C GLU A 186 8.99 -1.07 -4.70
N MET A 187 8.95 -2.12 -5.52
CA MET A 187 7.70 -2.58 -6.17
C MET A 187 6.60 -2.90 -5.17
N GLU A 188 6.93 -3.43 -4.00
CA GLU A 188 5.99 -3.65 -2.88
C GLU A 188 5.34 -2.35 -2.40
N HIS A 189 6.12 -1.27 -2.29
CA HIS A 189 5.60 0.03 -1.90
C HIS A 189 4.66 0.59 -2.97
N LEU A 190 5.05 0.50 -4.25
CA LEU A 190 4.18 0.91 -5.35
C LEU A 190 2.86 0.13 -5.36
N ALA A 191 2.89 -1.18 -5.10
CA ALA A 191 1.71 -2.02 -5.03
C ALA A 191 0.75 -1.64 -3.91
N ASN A 192 1.27 -1.19 -2.78
CA ASN A 192 0.46 -0.74 -1.65
C ASN A 192 -0.01 0.72 -1.80
N GLU A 193 0.77 1.56 -2.47
CA GLU A 193 0.45 2.99 -2.69
C GLU A 193 -0.57 3.20 -3.80
N PHE A 194 -0.46 2.44 -4.90
CA PHE A 194 -1.28 2.63 -6.10
C PHE A 194 -2.79 2.51 -5.81
N PRO A 195 -3.28 1.49 -5.07
CA PRO A 195 -4.69 1.38 -4.70
C PRO A 195 -5.28 2.64 -4.04
N ARG A 196 -4.46 3.37 -3.28
CA ARG A 196 -4.90 4.55 -2.53
C ARG A 196 -5.07 5.79 -3.39
N ILE A 197 -4.34 5.87 -4.50
CA ILE A 197 -4.30 7.07 -5.33
C ILE A 197 -4.85 6.87 -6.75
N GLY A 198 -4.95 5.63 -7.24
CA GLY A 198 -5.27 5.33 -8.63
C GLY A 198 -6.55 6.01 -9.12
N PHE A 199 -7.63 5.94 -8.34
CA PHE A 199 -8.91 6.58 -8.68
C PHE A 199 -8.78 8.11 -8.77
N SER A 200 -8.09 8.74 -7.81
CA SER A 200 -7.84 10.18 -7.80
C SER A 200 -6.93 10.60 -8.96
N ALA A 201 -5.93 9.78 -9.31
CA ALA A 201 -5.04 10.01 -10.43
C ALA A 201 -5.79 9.96 -11.77
N LYS A 202 -6.66 8.95 -11.96
CA LYS A 202 -7.55 8.87 -13.11
C LYS A 202 -8.47 10.09 -13.20
N ARG A 203 -9.08 10.50 -12.09
CA ARG A 203 -9.88 11.74 -12.01
C ARG A 203 -9.08 13.02 -12.23
N ALA A 204 -7.77 12.98 -12.03
CA ALA A 204 -6.85 14.07 -12.34
C ALA A 204 -6.34 14.01 -13.80
N GLY A 205 -6.85 13.07 -14.62
CA GLY A 205 -6.50 12.95 -16.03
C GLY A 205 -5.24 12.13 -16.30
N MET A 206 -4.67 11.48 -15.29
CA MET A 206 -3.47 10.66 -15.43
C MET A 206 -3.81 9.25 -15.91
N ASN A 207 -2.87 8.61 -16.62
CA ASN A 207 -2.86 7.19 -16.90
C ASN A 207 -1.99 6.42 -15.87
N VAL A 208 -1.86 5.09 -16.02
CA VAL A 208 -1.08 4.26 -15.08
C VAL A 208 0.41 4.60 -15.07
N ASP A 209 0.99 4.86 -16.24
CA ASP A 209 2.42 5.16 -16.36
C ASP A 209 2.77 6.50 -15.70
N GLN A 210 1.88 7.48 -15.84
CA GLN A 210 1.97 8.76 -15.15
C GLN A 210 1.74 8.62 -13.65
N THR A 211 0.82 7.75 -13.23
CA THR A 211 0.54 7.50 -11.81
C THR A 211 1.75 6.87 -11.11
N LEU A 212 2.35 5.84 -11.71
CA LEU A 212 3.57 5.21 -11.20
C LEU A 212 4.76 6.16 -11.26
N GLY A 213 4.95 6.89 -12.37
CA GLY A 213 6.01 7.89 -12.50
C GLY A 213 5.89 9.03 -11.48
N PHE A 214 4.66 9.42 -11.12
CA PHE A 214 4.40 10.41 -10.08
C PHE A 214 4.77 9.90 -8.68
N LEU A 215 4.36 8.67 -8.31
CA LEU A 215 4.80 8.06 -7.05
C LEU A 215 6.32 7.99 -6.94
N GLU A 216 6.99 7.61 -8.03
CA GLU A 216 8.46 7.58 -8.06
C GLU A 216 9.11 8.96 -8.04
N THR A 217 8.46 9.96 -8.59
CA THR A 217 8.93 11.34 -8.45
C THR A 217 8.92 11.76 -6.99
N LEU A 218 7.86 11.40 -6.25
CA LEU A 218 7.76 11.68 -4.82
C LEU A 218 8.72 10.82 -3.99
N SER A 219 9.06 9.60 -4.42
CA SER A 219 10.05 8.74 -3.74
C SER A 219 11.46 9.29 -3.72
N GLN A 220 11.78 10.22 -4.62
CA GLN A 220 13.03 10.97 -4.58
C GLN A 220 13.11 11.93 -3.38
N ALA A 221 11.97 12.42 -2.88
CA ALA A 221 11.91 13.38 -1.78
C ALA A 221 11.43 12.76 -0.46
N GLU A 222 10.57 11.75 -0.52
CA GLU A 222 9.96 11.10 0.64
C GLU A 222 10.17 9.58 0.56
N LYS A 223 11.00 9.04 1.45
CA LYS A 223 11.32 7.61 1.48
C LYS A 223 10.26 6.77 2.19
N ASN A 224 9.43 7.38 3.05
CA ASN A 224 8.37 6.68 3.75
C ASN A 224 7.14 6.47 2.84
N SER A 225 6.76 5.22 2.62
CA SER A 225 5.66 4.81 1.73
C SER A 225 4.30 5.39 2.13
N GLU A 226 3.95 5.32 3.41
CA GLU A 226 2.67 5.84 3.93
C GLU A 226 2.56 7.35 3.78
N ARG A 227 3.65 8.07 4.06
CA ARG A 227 3.71 9.51 3.90
C ARG A 227 3.69 9.91 2.42
N ARG A 228 4.39 9.17 1.53
CA ARG A 228 4.29 9.37 0.08
C ARG A 228 2.86 9.26 -0.42
N ALA A 229 2.15 8.18 -0.08
CA ALA A 229 0.77 7.99 -0.52
C ALA A 229 -0.13 9.15 -0.05
N THR A 230 0.08 9.62 1.18
CA THR A 230 -0.66 10.76 1.74
C THR A 230 -0.36 12.06 1.00
N LEU A 231 0.91 12.32 0.69
CA LEU A 231 1.33 13.46 -0.12
C LEU A 231 0.75 13.38 -1.54
N ALA A 232 0.81 12.21 -2.16
CA ALA A 232 0.29 11.95 -3.50
C ALA A 232 -1.23 12.16 -3.56
N ALA A 233 -1.98 11.56 -2.64
CA ALA A 233 -3.43 11.73 -2.55
C ALA A 233 -3.82 13.19 -2.32
N SER A 234 -3.06 13.91 -1.48
CA SER A 234 -3.30 15.33 -1.19
C SER A 234 -3.01 16.21 -2.39
N TRP A 235 -1.87 16.01 -3.06
CA TRP A 235 -1.55 16.72 -4.30
C TRP A 235 -2.61 16.52 -5.38
N LEU A 236 -3.13 15.31 -5.55
CA LEU A 236 -4.20 15.02 -6.52
C LEU A 236 -5.49 15.81 -6.24
N ARG A 237 -5.75 16.20 -4.97
CA ARG A 237 -6.91 17.05 -4.64
C ARG A 237 -6.85 18.43 -5.30
N LEU A 238 -5.66 18.94 -5.63
CA LEU A 238 -5.51 20.17 -6.42
C LEU A 238 -6.27 20.11 -7.75
N PHE A 239 -6.34 18.92 -8.35
CA PHE A 239 -6.97 18.69 -9.65
C PHE A 239 -8.41 18.21 -9.55
N THR A 240 -8.83 17.68 -8.39
CA THR A 240 -10.18 17.13 -8.22
C THR A 240 -11.12 18.04 -7.42
N THR A 241 -10.61 19.07 -6.76
CA THR A 241 -11.38 20.00 -5.92
C THR A 241 -11.63 21.32 -6.66
N PRO A 242 -12.89 21.67 -7.01
CA PRO A 242 -13.21 22.87 -7.77
C PRO A 242 -12.67 24.17 -7.18
N GLY A 243 -12.70 24.31 -5.85
CA GLY A 243 -12.17 25.48 -5.15
C GLY A 243 -10.67 25.67 -5.39
N TYR A 244 -9.88 24.59 -5.30
CA TYR A 244 -8.43 24.64 -5.54
C TYR A 244 -8.13 24.98 -7.00
N MET A 245 -8.80 24.33 -7.95
CA MET A 245 -8.63 24.63 -9.38
C MET A 245 -8.95 26.09 -9.72
N LYS A 246 -10.04 26.64 -9.16
CA LYS A 246 -10.43 28.04 -9.40
C LYS A 246 -9.38 29.02 -8.90
N LYS A 247 -8.90 28.82 -7.67
CA LYS A 247 -7.85 29.68 -7.07
C LYS A 247 -6.53 29.55 -7.82
N ALA A 248 -6.12 28.33 -8.14
CA ALA A 248 -4.93 28.06 -8.93
C ALA A 248 -5.00 28.72 -10.32
N THR A 249 -6.15 28.64 -11.00
CA THR A 249 -6.35 29.31 -12.29
C THR A 249 -6.26 30.82 -12.15
N ALA A 250 -6.88 31.41 -11.13
CA ALA A 250 -6.82 32.85 -10.88
C ALA A 250 -5.40 33.34 -10.57
N ALA A 251 -4.62 32.55 -9.83
CA ALA A 251 -3.25 32.89 -9.45
C ALA A 251 -2.23 32.73 -10.58
N THR A 252 -2.43 31.73 -11.46
CA THR A 252 -1.40 31.29 -12.43
C THR A 252 -1.79 31.56 -13.90
N GLY A 253 -3.08 31.76 -14.17
CA GLY A 253 -3.65 31.79 -15.52
C GLY A 253 -3.70 30.42 -16.21
N VAL A 254 -3.30 29.33 -15.54
CA VAL A 254 -3.27 27.98 -16.11
C VAL A 254 -4.65 27.33 -15.96
N ARG A 255 -5.17 26.81 -17.07
CA ARG A 255 -6.47 26.12 -17.10
C ARG A 255 -6.29 24.62 -16.85
N PHE A 256 -7.18 24.06 -16.05
CA PHE A 256 -7.25 22.61 -15.73
C PHE A 256 -8.11 21.82 -16.73
N PHE A 257 -8.87 22.52 -17.56
CA PHE A 257 -9.70 21.96 -18.62
C PHE A 257 -9.27 22.54 -19.95
N ASP A 258 -9.39 21.76 -21.02
CA ASP A 258 -9.14 22.20 -22.38
C ASP A 258 -10.31 23.05 -22.93
N SER A 259 -10.21 23.47 -24.19
CA SER A 259 -11.26 24.29 -24.83
C SER A 259 -12.58 23.56 -25.03
N LYS A 260 -12.61 22.23 -24.93
CA LYS A 260 -13.81 21.39 -25.03
C LYS A 260 -14.40 21.07 -23.66
N GLY A 261 -13.84 21.61 -22.58
CA GLY A 261 -14.24 21.29 -21.21
C GLY A 261 -13.75 19.92 -20.73
N THR A 262 -12.89 19.24 -21.50
CA THR A 262 -12.29 17.98 -21.08
C THR A 262 -11.15 18.26 -20.12
N ARG A 263 -11.00 17.41 -19.11
CA ARG A 263 -9.93 17.54 -18.13
C ARG A 263 -8.57 17.35 -18.77
N ARG A 264 -7.64 18.24 -18.46
CA ARG A 264 -6.24 18.10 -18.85
C ARG A 264 -5.53 17.18 -17.87
N ASP A 265 -4.52 16.49 -18.36
CA ASP A 265 -3.59 15.70 -17.55
C ASP A 265 -2.94 16.57 -16.45
N ALA A 266 -2.93 16.06 -15.22
CA ALA A 266 -2.43 16.78 -14.06
C ALA A 266 -0.95 17.16 -14.18
N MET A 267 -0.11 16.26 -14.72
CA MET A 267 1.32 16.54 -14.89
C MET A 267 1.53 17.69 -15.89
N THR A 268 0.83 17.65 -17.03
CA THR A 268 0.85 18.71 -18.03
C THR A 268 0.38 20.06 -17.47
N VAL A 269 -0.72 20.07 -16.70
CA VAL A 269 -1.20 21.29 -16.04
C VAL A 269 -0.17 21.83 -15.05
N PHE A 270 0.44 20.95 -14.26
CA PHE A 270 1.44 21.35 -13.28
C PHE A 270 2.74 21.84 -13.92
N GLU A 271 3.09 21.34 -15.11
CA GLU A 271 4.21 21.85 -15.92
C GLU A 271 3.98 23.26 -16.44
N ASP A 272 2.76 23.59 -16.87
CA ASP A 272 2.39 24.96 -17.23
C ASP A 272 2.55 25.89 -16.02
N ILE A 273 2.13 25.44 -14.83
CA ILE A 273 2.28 26.18 -13.57
C ILE A 273 3.77 26.37 -13.25
N LYS A 274 4.58 25.31 -13.39
CA LYS A 274 6.04 25.39 -13.21
C LYS A 274 6.66 26.40 -14.17
N THR A 275 6.23 26.43 -15.43
CA THR A 275 6.72 27.39 -16.44
C THR A 275 6.45 28.84 -16.03
N LYS A 276 5.34 29.11 -15.34
CA LYS A 276 5.06 30.44 -14.76
C LYS A 276 5.94 30.70 -13.53
N TYR A 277 6.10 29.70 -12.67
CA TYR A 277 6.94 29.77 -11.47
C TYR A 277 8.42 30.04 -11.79
N ASP A 278 8.97 29.37 -12.80
CA ASP A 278 10.37 29.48 -13.20
C ASP A 278 10.72 30.86 -13.80
N LYS A 279 9.72 31.64 -14.22
CA LYS A 279 9.90 33.04 -14.68
C LYS A 279 10.08 34.03 -13.54
N LEU A 280 9.81 33.63 -12.29
CA LEU A 280 9.93 34.48 -11.11
C LEU A 280 11.40 34.58 -10.69
N LYS A 281 11.86 35.81 -10.47
CA LYS A 281 13.28 36.13 -10.27
C LYS A 281 13.70 36.14 -8.82
N THR A 282 12.77 36.37 -7.89
CA THR A 282 13.08 36.49 -6.46
C THR A 282 12.28 35.50 -5.62
N ASP A 283 12.83 35.15 -4.45
CA ASP A 283 12.15 34.25 -3.52
C ASP A 283 10.86 34.85 -2.97
N ALA A 284 10.80 36.18 -2.78
CA ALA A 284 9.58 36.88 -2.41
C ALA A 284 8.47 36.71 -3.47
N GLN A 285 8.82 36.79 -4.77
CA GLN A 285 7.87 36.53 -5.85
C GLN A 285 7.39 35.08 -5.84
N ARG A 286 8.31 34.12 -5.65
CA ARG A 286 7.98 32.68 -5.59
C ARG A 286 7.09 32.34 -4.41
N GLN A 287 7.38 32.90 -3.23
CA GLN A 287 6.57 32.70 -2.03
C GLN A 287 5.17 33.31 -2.20
N SER A 288 5.07 34.52 -2.76
CA SER A 288 3.77 35.15 -3.06
C SER A 288 2.97 34.32 -4.07
N PHE A 289 3.64 33.80 -5.10
CA PHE A 289 3.02 32.91 -6.09
C PHE A 289 2.47 31.64 -5.43
N ILE A 290 3.28 30.93 -4.64
CA ILE A 290 2.87 29.73 -3.90
C ILE A 290 1.67 30.03 -2.98
N GLY A 291 1.73 31.13 -2.23
CA GLY A 291 0.66 31.51 -1.30
C GLY A 291 -0.69 31.76 -1.97
N LYS A 292 -0.70 32.37 -3.17
CA LYS A 292 -1.93 32.59 -3.96
C LYS A 292 -2.39 31.32 -4.68
N PHE A 293 -1.45 30.59 -5.27
CA PHE A 293 -1.70 29.36 -6.01
C PHE A 293 -2.33 28.27 -5.13
N LEU A 294 -1.83 28.12 -3.91
CA LEU A 294 -2.23 27.06 -2.97
C LEU A 294 -3.07 27.60 -1.80
N GLU A 295 -3.75 28.72 -2.01
CA GLU A 295 -4.51 29.38 -0.95
C GLU A 295 -5.65 28.49 -0.43
N GLY A 296 -5.57 28.08 0.83
CA GLY A 296 -6.53 27.17 1.48
C GLY A 296 -6.30 25.69 1.19
N ALA A 297 -5.20 25.33 0.54
CA ALA A 297 -4.73 23.95 0.47
C ALA A 297 -4.17 23.50 1.82
N ASP A 298 -4.31 22.22 2.14
CA ASP A 298 -3.66 21.62 3.31
C ASP A 298 -2.13 21.52 3.17
N THR A 299 -1.47 21.28 4.29
CA THR A 299 -0.01 21.23 4.41
C THR A 299 0.61 20.20 3.48
N GLU A 300 0.00 19.04 3.30
CA GLU A 300 0.48 17.97 2.43
C GLU A 300 0.43 18.38 0.96
N THR A 301 -0.69 18.98 0.54
CA THR A 301 -0.85 19.53 -0.81
C THR A 301 0.18 20.62 -1.09
N ILE A 302 0.43 21.52 -0.13
CA ILE A 302 1.46 22.55 -0.24
C ILE A 302 2.84 21.92 -0.36
N THR A 303 3.16 20.98 0.53
CA THR A 303 4.47 20.32 0.59
C THR A 303 4.78 19.60 -0.72
N ALA A 304 3.86 18.77 -1.21
CA ALA A 304 4.03 18.06 -2.47
C ALA A 304 4.16 19.02 -3.66
N SER A 305 3.33 20.07 -3.70
CA SER A 305 3.37 21.07 -4.78
C SER A 305 4.69 21.84 -4.80
N VAL A 306 5.19 22.26 -3.63
CA VAL A 306 6.46 22.98 -3.52
C VAL A 306 7.62 22.08 -3.93
N ALA A 307 7.64 20.82 -3.49
CA ALA A 307 8.66 19.85 -3.90
C ALA A 307 8.70 19.71 -5.43
N LEU A 308 7.54 19.58 -6.09
CA LEU A 308 7.46 19.43 -7.54
C LEU A 308 7.79 20.70 -8.33
N LEU A 309 7.49 21.89 -7.80
CA LEU A 309 7.83 23.16 -8.45
C LEU A 309 9.33 23.43 -8.43
N GLN A 310 10.00 23.01 -7.35
CA GLN A 310 11.43 23.21 -7.17
C GLN A 310 12.25 22.18 -7.98
N GLY A 311 13.46 22.58 -8.38
CA GLY A 311 14.42 21.69 -9.03
C GLY A 311 13.91 21.03 -10.32
N ASN A 312 14.26 19.74 -10.48
CA ASN A 312 14.03 18.96 -11.70
C ASN A 312 13.03 17.80 -11.52
N PHE A 313 12.24 17.78 -10.44
CA PHE A 313 11.32 16.67 -10.14
C PHE A 313 10.34 16.38 -11.27
N LEU A 314 9.70 17.41 -11.88
CA LEU A 314 8.80 17.18 -13.02
C LEU A 314 9.52 16.62 -14.26
N LYS A 315 10.77 17.04 -14.51
CA LYS A 315 11.57 16.49 -15.60
C LYS A 315 11.87 15.00 -15.35
N LYS A 316 12.31 14.65 -14.15
CA LYS A 316 12.52 13.26 -13.74
C LYS A 316 11.24 12.43 -13.82
N GLY A 317 10.10 12.99 -13.39
CA GLY A 317 8.81 12.33 -13.51
C GLY A 317 8.46 11.96 -14.95
N ARG A 318 8.71 12.84 -15.92
CA ARG A 318 8.54 12.51 -17.34
C ARG A 318 9.49 11.41 -17.81
N GLU A 319 10.75 11.45 -17.38
CA GLU A 319 11.73 10.41 -17.69
C GLU A 319 11.29 9.04 -17.13
N PHE A 320 10.78 9.01 -15.90
CA PHE A 320 10.22 7.80 -15.27
C PHE A 320 9.00 7.31 -16.02
N THR A 321 8.01 8.17 -16.30
CA THR A 321 6.82 7.80 -17.08
C THR A 321 7.20 7.21 -18.44
N LYS A 322 8.17 7.81 -19.15
CA LYS A 322 8.65 7.28 -20.43
C LYS A 322 9.33 5.92 -20.29
N ALA A 323 10.12 5.71 -19.24
CA ALA A 323 10.72 4.40 -19.00
C ALA A 323 9.66 3.33 -18.70
N ILE A 324 8.64 3.67 -17.91
CA ILE A 324 7.53 2.79 -17.55
C ILE A 324 6.66 2.47 -18.77
N GLU A 325 6.40 3.45 -19.63
CA GLU A 325 5.67 3.27 -20.88
C GLU A 325 6.32 2.19 -21.76
N ASN A 326 7.65 2.21 -21.87
CA ASN A 326 8.45 1.30 -22.68
C ASN A 326 8.83 -0.02 -21.96
N SER A 327 8.22 -0.32 -20.82
CA SER A 327 8.54 -1.54 -20.05
C SER A 327 8.09 -2.81 -20.78
N SER A 328 8.95 -3.83 -20.75
CA SER A 328 8.62 -5.18 -21.22
C SER A 328 9.63 -6.22 -20.71
N GLY A 329 9.16 -7.43 -20.45
CA GLY A 329 9.98 -8.63 -20.24
C GLY A 329 10.87 -8.60 -18.99
N THR A 330 10.46 -7.86 -17.95
CA THR A 330 11.27 -7.71 -16.72
C THR A 330 10.97 -8.74 -15.65
N ILE A 331 9.79 -9.38 -15.71
CA ILE A 331 9.35 -10.41 -14.76
C ILE A 331 9.46 -11.85 -15.29
N ALA A 332 9.71 -12.05 -16.58
CA ALA A 332 9.67 -13.36 -17.24
C ALA A 332 11.02 -14.11 -17.25
N LYS A 333 11.89 -13.89 -16.25
CA LYS A 333 13.22 -14.51 -16.18
C LYS A 333 13.30 -15.64 -15.15
#